data_AF-A0ABC9XB78-F1
#
_entry.id   AF-A0ABC9XB78-F1
#
_cell.length_a   1.000
_cell.length_b   1.000
_cell.length_c   1.000
_cell.angle_alpha   90.00
_cell.angle_beta   90.00
_cell.angle_gamma   90.00
#
_symmetry.space_group_name_H-M   'P 1'
#
loop_
_entity.id
_entity.type
_entity.pdbx_description
1 polymer ?
#
loop_
_entity_poly.entity_id
_entity_poly.type
_entity_poly.pdbx_seq_one_letter_code
_entity_poly.pdbx_strand_id
1 'polypeptide(L)'
;MTEAAARRALLHFVASRCCYGSRAAGELAIRRLRQLGTYRYRLETFSESRLSEWAFEPFTNEVCNVQGIPTEAKAAEEMPALFRKNNVFEFVSEHHLNFPGELLSKVSGENIFKDENVMVYPIIDFPDPEISLASQRAIAEHSAAFATSSRILRQRQTIELIPITEVHYQYSGKPYLYYIYGLENKVYALDYPERCCCGCTIV
;
A
#
# COMPACT_ATOMS: atom_id res chain seq x y z
N MET A 1 5.11 -6.47 -22.42
CA MET A 1 5.60 -5.13 -22.85
C MET A 1 6.32 -5.24 -24.19
N THR A 2 6.06 -4.33 -25.15
CA THR A 2 6.78 -4.24 -26.44
C THR A 2 7.77 -3.07 -26.46
N GLU A 3 8.75 -3.11 -27.36
CA GLU A 3 9.77 -2.06 -27.51
C GLU A 3 9.14 -0.67 -27.81
N ALA A 4 8.13 -0.63 -28.68
CA ALA A 4 7.39 0.58 -29.00
C ALA A 4 6.60 1.13 -27.79
N ALA A 5 6.02 0.26 -26.97
CA ALA A 5 5.35 0.67 -25.75
C ALA A 5 6.33 1.24 -24.71
N ALA A 6 7.50 0.61 -24.56
CA ALA A 6 8.55 1.08 -23.67
C ALA A 6 9.07 2.48 -24.07
N ARG A 7 9.35 2.68 -25.36
CA ARG A 7 9.76 3.99 -25.89
C ARG A 7 8.72 5.08 -25.66
N ARG A 8 7.43 4.78 -25.90
CA ARG A 8 6.34 5.74 -25.67
C ARG A 8 6.24 6.15 -24.20
N ALA A 9 6.36 5.20 -23.28
CA ALA A 9 6.35 5.49 -21.84
C ALA A 9 7.51 6.41 -21.45
N LEU A 10 8.71 6.15 -21.95
CA LEU A 10 9.88 7.00 -21.69
C LEU A 10 9.71 8.41 -22.27
N LEU A 11 9.20 8.55 -23.51
CA LEU A 11 8.94 9.85 -24.12
C LEU A 11 7.95 10.68 -23.30
N HIS A 12 6.87 10.04 -22.81
CA HIS A 12 5.90 10.71 -21.93
C HIS A 12 6.53 11.17 -20.61
N PHE A 13 7.38 10.33 -20.00
CA PHE A 13 8.12 10.66 -18.79
C PHE A 13 9.09 11.83 -18.98
N VAL A 14 9.82 11.84 -20.09
CA VAL A 14 10.76 12.93 -20.43
C VAL A 14 10.00 14.23 -20.68
N ALA A 15 8.86 14.18 -21.38
CA ALA A 15 8.03 15.35 -21.63
C ALA A 15 7.49 16.00 -20.35
N SER A 16 7.28 15.22 -19.28
CA SER A 16 6.81 15.74 -18.00
C SER A 16 7.93 16.33 -17.11
N ARG A 17 9.20 16.29 -17.55
CA ARG A 17 10.35 16.79 -16.78
C ARG A 17 11.09 17.87 -17.58
N CYS A 18 11.09 19.09 -17.07
CA CYS A 18 11.70 20.26 -17.75
C CYS A 18 13.20 20.14 -18.06
N CYS A 19 13.92 19.27 -17.34
CA CYS A 19 15.37 19.12 -17.46
C CYS A 19 15.80 17.92 -18.31
N TYR A 20 14.89 17.22 -18.97
CA TYR A 20 15.21 16.02 -19.75
C TYR A 20 15.12 16.34 -21.25
N GLY A 21 16.21 16.14 -21.99
CA GLY A 21 16.22 16.29 -23.44
C GLY A 21 15.46 15.14 -24.11
N SER A 22 14.65 15.43 -25.13
CA SER A 22 13.81 14.43 -25.82
C SER A 22 14.57 13.63 -26.89
N ARG A 23 15.76 14.08 -27.31
CA ARG A 23 16.51 13.47 -28.41
C ARG A 23 17.02 12.09 -28.01
N ALA A 24 17.54 11.93 -26.80
CA ALA A 24 17.95 10.62 -26.30
C ALA A 24 16.79 9.60 -26.24
N ALA A 25 15.60 10.00 -25.77
CA ALA A 25 14.42 9.14 -25.74
C ALA A 25 13.92 8.76 -27.15
N GLY A 26 14.07 9.65 -28.12
CA GLY A 26 13.70 9.41 -29.52
C GLY A 26 14.66 8.48 -30.24
N GLU A 27 15.97 8.69 -30.10
CA GLU A 27 17.01 8.05 -30.92
C GLU A 27 17.68 6.85 -30.25
N LEU A 28 17.39 6.55 -28.98
CA LEU A 28 17.96 5.37 -28.32
C LEU A 28 17.65 4.07 -29.06
N ALA A 29 18.56 3.10 -28.97
CA ALA A 29 18.37 1.74 -29.45
C ALA A 29 18.15 0.80 -28.26
N ILE A 30 16.98 0.16 -28.15
CA ILE A 30 16.73 -0.81 -27.08
C ILE A 30 17.46 -2.11 -27.45
N ARG A 31 18.27 -2.61 -26.52
CA ARG A 31 19.08 -3.82 -26.70
C ARG A 31 18.44 -5.04 -26.06
N ARG A 32 17.81 -4.85 -24.90
CA ARG A 32 17.17 -5.94 -24.15
C ARG A 32 15.99 -5.42 -23.35
N LEU A 33 14.92 -6.21 -23.34
CA LEU A 33 13.74 -6.02 -22.50
C LEU A 33 13.61 -7.24 -21.59
N ARG A 34 13.70 -7.05 -20.29
CA ARG A 34 13.45 -8.10 -19.30
C ARG A 34 12.14 -7.82 -18.60
N GLN A 35 11.17 -8.71 -18.81
CA GLN A 35 9.90 -8.67 -18.10
C GLN A 35 10.12 -9.34 -16.74
N LEU A 36 9.90 -8.55 -15.71
CA LEU A 36 9.99 -8.93 -14.31
C LEU A 36 8.66 -8.58 -13.65
N GLY A 37 8.52 -8.98 -12.39
CA GLY A 37 7.39 -8.61 -11.56
C GLY A 37 7.75 -8.79 -10.10
N THR A 38 7.06 -8.07 -9.25
CA THR A 38 7.14 -8.23 -7.80
C THR A 38 5.75 -8.39 -7.23
N TYR A 39 5.63 -9.12 -6.14
CA TYR A 39 4.36 -9.31 -5.45
C TYR A 39 4.23 -8.32 -4.31
N ARG A 40 3.05 -7.72 -4.20
CA ARG A 40 2.62 -6.93 -3.05
C ARG A 40 1.52 -7.67 -2.33
N TYR A 41 1.76 -7.99 -1.07
CA TYR A 41 0.78 -8.54 -0.15
C TYR A 41 0.20 -7.44 0.72
N ARG A 42 -1.13 -7.45 0.91
CA ARG A 42 -1.82 -6.56 1.86
C ARG A 42 -2.79 -7.37 2.72
N LEU A 43 -2.78 -7.11 4.02
CA LEU A 43 -3.80 -7.57 4.96
C LEU A 43 -4.52 -6.36 5.55
N GLU A 44 -5.79 -6.21 5.19
CA GLU A 44 -6.67 -5.21 5.78
C GLU A 44 -7.52 -5.86 6.87
N THR A 45 -7.56 -5.27 8.05
CA THR A 45 -8.36 -5.75 9.18
C THR A 45 -9.30 -4.66 9.64
N PHE A 46 -10.59 -4.94 9.45
CA PHE A 46 -11.68 -4.11 9.89
C PHE A 46 -12.04 -4.52 11.32
N SER A 47 -11.73 -3.66 12.27
CA SER A 47 -12.03 -3.89 13.68
C SER A 47 -13.00 -2.86 14.23
N GLU A 48 -13.74 -3.28 15.26
CA GLU A 48 -14.67 -2.46 16.03
C GLU A 48 -14.16 -2.34 17.45
N SER A 49 -13.93 -1.11 17.89
CA SER A 49 -13.62 -0.80 19.29
C SER A 49 -14.89 -0.25 19.96
N ARG A 50 -15.20 -0.73 21.17
CA ARG A 50 -16.25 -0.16 22.03
C ARG A 50 -15.56 0.58 23.17
N LEU A 51 -15.78 1.88 23.25
CA LEU A 51 -15.33 2.68 24.39
C LEU A 51 -16.56 2.99 25.24
N SER A 52 -16.57 2.47 26.46
CA SER A 52 -17.53 2.88 27.48
C SER A 52 -16.95 4.10 28.20
N GLU A 53 -17.58 5.26 28.03
CA GLU A 53 -17.28 6.43 28.85
C GLU A 53 -18.23 6.46 30.05
N TRP A 54 -17.66 6.72 31.24
CA TRP A 54 -18.46 6.89 32.45
C TRP A 54 -19.01 8.32 32.46
N ALA A 55 -20.32 8.48 32.24
CA ALA A 55 -21.00 9.72 32.56
C ALA A 55 -21.26 9.76 34.09
N PHE A 56 -20.55 10.63 34.80
CA PHE A 56 -20.80 10.87 36.22
C PHE A 56 -21.74 12.08 36.34
N GLU A 57 -23.02 11.84 36.60
CA GLU A 57 -23.91 12.92 37.01
C GLU A 57 -23.66 13.20 38.51
N PRO A 58 -23.26 14.42 38.89
CA PRO A 58 -23.13 14.75 40.31
C PRO A 58 -24.51 14.65 40.95
N PHE A 59 -24.58 14.02 42.13
CA PHE A 59 -25.81 13.94 42.91
C PHE A 59 -26.30 15.37 43.19
N THR A 60 -27.33 15.79 42.45
CA THR A 60 -28.00 17.05 42.73
C THR A 60 -28.83 16.82 43.98
N ASN A 61 -28.67 17.70 44.96
CA ASN A 61 -29.48 17.71 46.18
C ASN A 61 -30.92 18.04 45.80
N GLU A 62 -31.63 17.09 45.20
CA GLU A 62 -33.07 17.17 45.06
C GLU A 62 -33.68 17.02 46.44
N VAL A 63 -34.56 17.96 46.77
CA VAL A 63 -35.31 17.94 48.03
C VAL A 63 -36.19 16.70 48.01
N CYS A 64 -35.89 15.72 48.87
CA CYS A 64 -36.76 14.57 49.07
C CYS A 64 -38.18 15.03 49.44
N ASN A 65 -39.16 14.66 48.64
CA ASN A 65 -40.57 14.81 49.00
C ASN A 65 -40.84 13.96 50.26
N VAL A 66 -41.81 14.36 51.09
CA VAL A 66 -42.19 13.76 52.40
C VAL A 66 -42.58 12.27 52.39
N GLN A 67 -42.40 11.54 51.29
CA GLN A 67 -42.69 10.11 51.15
C GLN A 67 -41.48 9.24 50.83
N GLY A 68 -40.26 9.79 50.71
CA GLY A 68 -39.03 8.99 50.68
C GLY A 68 -38.90 7.97 49.53
N ILE A 69 -39.68 8.13 48.46
CA ILE A 69 -39.56 7.31 47.25
C ILE A 69 -38.60 8.05 46.30
N PRO A 70 -37.44 7.47 45.95
CA PRO A 70 -36.63 7.99 44.87
C PRO A 70 -37.39 7.80 43.56
N THR A 71 -37.68 8.88 42.85
CA THR A 71 -38.11 8.81 41.44
C THR A 71 -36.96 8.19 40.67
N GLU A 72 -37.22 7.03 40.07
CA GLU A 72 -36.32 6.16 39.33
C GLU A 72 -35.03 6.83 38.84
N ALA A 73 -33.89 6.39 39.38
CA ALA A 73 -32.58 6.67 38.81
C ALA A 73 -32.55 6.12 37.37
N LYS A 74 -32.67 7.01 36.37
CA LYS A 74 -32.35 6.66 34.99
C LYS A 74 -30.86 6.37 34.92
N ALA A 75 -30.51 5.08 34.99
CA ALA A 75 -29.20 4.65 34.52
C ALA A 75 -29.07 5.11 33.07
N ALA A 76 -28.14 6.03 32.81
CA ALA A 76 -27.73 6.40 31.47
C ALA A 76 -27.08 5.17 30.81
N GLU A 77 -27.90 4.35 30.16
CA GLU A 77 -27.45 3.30 29.25
C GLU A 77 -27.08 3.96 27.91
N GLU A 78 -26.04 4.79 27.92
CA GLU A 78 -25.48 5.30 26.67
C GLU A 78 -24.79 4.15 25.94
N MET A 79 -25.35 3.76 24.79
CA MET A 79 -24.73 2.78 23.91
C MET A 79 -23.33 3.28 23.50
N PRO A 80 -22.24 2.54 23.78
CA PRO A 80 -20.89 2.96 23.38
C PRO A 80 -20.83 3.23 21.87
N ALA A 81 -20.27 4.38 21.51
CA ALA A 81 -20.05 4.76 20.13
C ALA A 81 -19.19 3.70 19.41
N LEU A 82 -19.68 3.23 18.27
CA LEU A 82 -18.99 2.24 17.45
C LEU A 82 -17.90 2.92 16.63
N PHE A 83 -16.63 2.71 17.00
CA PHE A 83 -15.49 3.20 16.23
C PHE A 83 -14.94 2.09 15.34
N ARG A 84 -15.06 2.28 14.03
CA ARG A 84 -14.51 1.35 13.03
C ARG A 84 -13.10 1.78 12.65
N LYS A 85 -12.11 0.91 12.86
CA LYS A 85 -10.72 1.11 12.43
C LYS A 85 -10.40 0.16 11.27
N ASN A 86 -9.68 0.65 10.28
CA ASN A 86 -9.09 -0.17 9.21
C ASN A 86 -7.57 -0.19 9.38
N ASN A 87 -7.05 -1.32 9.80
CA ASN A 87 -5.61 -1.50 9.98
C ASN A 87 -5.07 -2.26 8.77
N VAL A 88 -4.06 -1.68 8.11
CA VAL A 88 -3.51 -2.21 6.87
C VAL A 88 -2.06 -2.59 7.11
N PHE A 89 -1.75 -3.86 6.93
CA PHE A 89 -0.39 -4.37 6.81
C PHE A 89 -0.06 -4.48 5.32
N GLU A 90 1.11 -3.99 4.90
CA GLU A 90 1.59 -4.05 3.53
C GLU A 90 3.01 -4.62 3.50
N PHE A 91 3.24 -5.57 2.60
CA PHE A 91 4.54 -6.17 2.34
C PHE A 91 4.77 -6.25 0.83
N VAL A 92 5.99 -5.97 0.39
CA VAL A 92 6.39 -6.06 -1.01
C VAL A 92 7.63 -6.94 -1.09
N SER A 93 7.61 -7.97 -1.93
CA SER A 93 8.74 -8.89 -2.10
C SER A 93 9.93 -8.14 -2.73
N GLU A 94 11.08 -8.11 -2.05
CA GLU A 94 12.26 -7.36 -2.49
C GLU A 94 13.17 -8.23 -3.35
N HIS A 95 12.86 -8.34 -4.63
CA HIS A 95 13.72 -9.11 -5.54
C HIS A 95 14.69 -8.19 -6.29
N HIS A 96 15.97 -8.21 -5.88
CA HIS A 96 17.21 -7.97 -6.66
C HIS A 96 17.31 -6.79 -7.66
N LEU A 97 16.41 -5.81 -7.62
CA LEU A 97 16.42 -4.69 -8.55
C LEU A 97 17.16 -3.52 -7.90
N ASN A 98 18.02 -2.84 -8.67
CA ASN A 98 18.54 -1.51 -8.31
C ASN A 98 17.40 -0.47 -8.44
N PHE A 99 16.28 -0.73 -7.78
CA PHE A 99 15.01 -0.04 -7.91
C PHE A 99 14.46 0.29 -6.51
N PRO A 100 14.15 1.57 -6.21
CA PRO A 100 13.64 1.95 -4.90
C PRO A 100 12.24 1.37 -4.62
N GLY A 101 12.10 0.61 -3.53
CA GLY A 101 10.83 -0.02 -3.14
C GLY A 101 9.72 0.99 -2.84
N GLU A 102 10.06 2.23 -2.44
CA GLU A 102 9.09 3.29 -2.14
C GLU A 102 8.28 3.73 -3.36
N LEU A 103 8.77 3.45 -4.57
CA LEU A 103 8.04 3.71 -5.81
C LEU A 103 6.91 2.70 -6.03
N LEU A 104 7.04 1.49 -5.48
CA LEU A 104 6.06 0.40 -5.62
C LEU A 104 4.78 0.69 -4.83
N SER A 105 4.88 1.36 -3.68
CA SER A 105 3.70 1.77 -2.89
C SER A 105 2.78 2.75 -3.64
N LYS A 106 3.31 3.46 -4.66
CA LYS A 106 2.59 4.50 -5.42
C LYS A 106 2.03 4.02 -6.76
N VAL A 107 2.10 2.73 -7.06
CA VAL A 107 1.58 2.15 -8.31
C VAL A 107 0.61 1.01 -8.03
N SER A 108 -0.23 0.74 -9.01
CA SER A 108 -1.17 -0.37 -8.97
C SER A 108 -0.58 -1.61 -9.63
N GLY A 109 -0.86 -2.78 -9.04
CA GLY A 109 -0.56 -4.09 -9.62
C GLY A 109 -1.83 -4.80 -10.09
N GLU A 110 -1.65 -5.91 -10.79
CA GLU A 110 -2.75 -6.83 -11.13
C GLU A 110 -3.12 -7.64 -9.90
N ASN A 111 -4.39 -7.64 -9.51
CA ASN A 111 -4.85 -8.47 -8.39
C ASN A 111 -4.92 -9.94 -8.82
N ILE A 112 -4.02 -10.76 -8.28
CA ILE A 112 -3.93 -12.19 -8.61
C ILE A 112 -4.59 -13.06 -7.54
N PHE A 113 -4.76 -12.51 -6.33
CA PHE A 113 -5.43 -13.18 -5.23
C PHE A 113 -6.19 -12.17 -4.37
N LYS A 114 -7.37 -12.59 -3.94
CA LYS A 114 -8.20 -11.87 -2.97
C LYS A 114 -8.99 -12.87 -2.15
N ASP A 115 -8.81 -12.81 -0.85
CA ASP A 115 -9.65 -13.53 0.12
C ASP A 115 -10.22 -12.55 1.14
N GLU A 116 -11.47 -12.78 1.54
CA GLU A 116 -12.17 -11.87 2.44
C GLU A 116 -13.11 -12.64 3.38
N ASN A 117 -12.68 -12.80 4.63
CA ASN A 117 -13.35 -13.60 5.64
C ASN A 117 -13.35 -12.90 7.01
N VAL A 118 -14.11 -13.43 7.99
CA VAL A 118 -14.06 -12.90 9.38
C VAL A 118 -12.67 -13.10 9.97
N MET A 119 -12.08 -14.28 9.71
CA MET A 119 -10.71 -14.63 10.00
C MET A 119 -10.14 -15.30 8.75
N VAL A 120 -9.03 -14.78 8.27
CA VAL A 120 -8.34 -15.29 7.08
C VAL A 120 -7.22 -16.24 7.51
N TYR A 121 -6.97 -17.28 6.71
CA TYR A 121 -5.88 -18.21 6.97
C TYR A 121 -4.58 -17.71 6.35
N PRO A 122 -3.41 -18.09 6.90
CA PRO A 122 -2.15 -17.82 6.24
C PRO A 122 -2.08 -18.50 4.87
N ILE A 123 -1.49 -17.80 3.91
CA ILE A 123 -1.20 -18.36 2.60
C ILE A 123 0.02 -19.28 2.73
N ILE A 124 -0.12 -20.57 2.38
CA ILE A 124 0.91 -21.61 2.62
C ILE A 124 1.60 -22.12 1.34
N ASP A 125 0.93 -22.05 0.18
CA ASP A 125 1.42 -22.65 -1.08
C ASP A 125 1.61 -21.62 -2.21
N PHE A 126 1.88 -20.36 -1.85
CA PHE A 126 2.16 -19.35 -2.86
C PHE A 126 3.55 -19.58 -3.49
N PRO A 127 3.72 -19.38 -4.82
CA PRO A 127 5.01 -19.60 -5.49
C PRO A 127 6.16 -18.79 -4.92
N ASP A 128 5.87 -17.63 -4.33
CA ASP A 128 6.83 -16.79 -3.63
C ASP A 128 6.76 -17.05 -2.09
N PRO A 129 7.79 -17.65 -1.48
CA PRO A 129 7.79 -17.97 -0.05
C PRO A 129 7.82 -16.72 0.85
N GLU A 130 8.28 -15.57 0.36
CA GLU A 130 8.28 -14.33 1.14
C GLU A 130 6.84 -13.87 1.41
N ILE A 131 5.95 -14.06 0.44
CA ILE A 131 4.52 -13.72 0.57
C ILE A 131 3.84 -14.63 1.59
N SER A 132 4.12 -15.93 1.56
CA SER A 132 3.60 -16.88 2.54
C SER A 132 4.05 -16.53 3.96
N LEU A 133 5.32 -16.16 4.13
CA LEU A 133 5.88 -15.71 5.41
C LEU A 133 5.28 -14.37 5.87
N ALA A 134 5.11 -13.42 4.95
CA ALA A 134 4.47 -12.13 5.24
C ALA A 134 3.02 -12.31 5.66
N SER A 135 2.28 -13.22 5.03
CA SER A 135 0.91 -13.56 5.41
C SER A 135 0.82 -14.08 6.85
N GLN A 136 1.69 -15.03 7.21
CA GLN A 136 1.78 -15.57 8.57
C GLN A 136 2.09 -14.49 9.61
N ARG A 137 3.09 -13.64 9.33
CA ARG A 137 3.47 -12.53 10.21
C ARG A 137 2.34 -11.53 10.39
N ALA A 138 1.72 -11.09 9.29
CA ALA A 138 0.64 -10.10 9.32
C ALA A 138 -0.56 -10.60 10.14
N ILE A 139 -0.95 -11.87 9.97
CA ILE A 139 -2.05 -12.46 10.73
C ILE A 139 -1.69 -12.58 12.21
N ALA A 140 -0.48 -13.04 12.53
CA ALA A 140 -0.02 -13.15 13.90
C ALA A 140 0.01 -11.78 14.60
N GLU A 141 0.58 -10.76 13.96
CA GLU A 141 0.64 -9.39 14.47
C GLU A 141 -0.75 -8.80 14.70
N HIS A 142 -1.66 -8.92 13.72
CA HIS A 142 -3.02 -8.43 13.88
C HIS A 142 -3.78 -9.19 14.97
N SER A 143 -3.63 -10.51 15.04
CA SER A 143 -4.27 -11.30 16.10
C SER A 143 -3.81 -10.86 17.49
N ALA A 144 -2.51 -10.61 17.67
CA ALA A 144 -1.94 -10.13 18.91
C ALA A 144 -2.41 -8.69 19.23
N ALA A 145 -2.44 -7.80 18.24
CA ALA A 145 -2.85 -6.40 18.43
C ALA A 145 -4.33 -6.27 18.82
N PHE A 146 -5.21 -7.10 18.27
CA PHE A 146 -6.65 -7.01 18.49
C PHE A 146 -7.18 -7.93 19.60
N ALA A 147 -6.40 -8.90 20.08
CA ALA A 147 -6.82 -9.82 21.15
C ALA A 147 -7.36 -9.12 22.41
N THR A 148 -6.82 -7.95 22.75
CA THR A 148 -7.10 -7.28 24.04
C THR A 148 -8.09 -6.11 23.93
N SER A 149 -8.21 -5.45 22.77
CA SER A 149 -8.80 -4.10 22.70
C SER A 149 -9.87 -3.89 21.62
N SER A 150 -10.05 -4.81 20.68
CA SER A 150 -11.03 -4.62 19.59
C SER A 150 -11.48 -5.95 19.00
N ARG A 151 -12.74 -6.02 18.57
CA ARG A 151 -13.26 -7.21 17.89
C ARG A 151 -12.94 -7.11 16.40
N ILE A 152 -12.31 -8.14 15.84
CA ILE A 152 -12.14 -8.27 14.39
C ILE A 152 -13.51 -8.58 13.78
N LEU A 153 -13.95 -7.75 12.84
CA LEU A 153 -15.19 -7.95 12.09
C LEU A 153 -14.94 -8.71 10.80
N ARG A 154 -13.86 -8.32 10.12
CA ARG A 154 -13.54 -8.79 8.78
C ARG A 154 -12.06 -8.56 8.51
N GLN A 155 -11.47 -9.50 7.79
CA GLN A 155 -10.13 -9.41 7.27
C GLN A 155 -10.16 -9.64 5.76
N ARG A 156 -9.34 -8.89 5.05
CA ARG A 156 -9.19 -9.00 3.60
C ARG A 156 -7.71 -9.13 3.28
N GLN A 157 -7.35 -10.21 2.63
CA GLN A 157 -6.02 -10.43 2.09
C GLN A 157 -6.04 -10.22 0.59
N THR A 158 -5.06 -9.48 0.08
CA THR A 158 -4.85 -9.33 -1.35
C THR A 158 -3.40 -9.57 -1.70
N ILE A 159 -3.17 -10.23 -2.84
CA ILE A 159 -1.87 -10.31 -3.48
C ILE A 159 -2.01 -9.64 -4.85
N GLU A 160 -1.11 -8.70 -5.12
CA GLU A 160 -1.03 -7.98 -6.37
C GLU A 160 0.32 -8.24 -7.03
N LEU A 161 0.32 -8.58 -8.31
CA LEU A 161 1.51 -8.64 -9.14
C LEU A 161 1.76 -7.26 -9.75
N ILE A 162 2.83 -6.59 -9.33
CA ILE A 162 3.26 -5.33 -9.91
C ILE A 162 4.21 -5.66 -11.08
N PRO A 163 3.81 -5.40 -12.34
CA PRO A 163 4.69 -5.66 -13.47
C PRO A 163 5.85 -4.66 -13.47
N ILE A 164 7.06 -5.17 -13.68
CA ILE A 164 8.27 -4.36 -13.79
C ILE A 164 9.00 -4.77 -15.08
N THR A 165 9.21 -3.85 -16.01
CA THR A 165 10.02 -4.10 -17.19
C THR A 165 11.35 -3.37 -17.06
N GLU A 166 12.43 -4.12 -17.04
CA GLU A 166 13.80 -3.62 -17.10
C GLU A 166 14.20 -3.43 -18.58
N VAL A 167 14.54 -2.20 -18.96
CA VAL A 167 14.84 -1.83 -20.35
C VAL A 167 16.29 -1.39 -20.48
N HIS A 168 17.10 -2.21 -21.16
CA HIS A 168 18.49 -1.89 -21.46
C HIS A 168 18.55 -1.26 -22.84
N TYR A 169 19.11 -0.07 -22.93
CA TYR A 169 19.22 0.68 -24.17
C TYR A 169 20.64 1.22 -24.36
N GLN A 170 20.94 1.64 -25.58
CA GLN A 170 22.20 2.28 -25.93
C GLN A 170 21.93 3.63 -26.56
N TYR A 171 22.66 4.66 -26.12
CA TYR A 171 22.62 6.00 -26.68
C TYR A 171 24.03 6.57 -26.75
N SER A 172 24.40 7.19 -27.88
CA SER A 172 25.74 7.73 -28.11
C SER A 172 26.87 6.74 -27.75
N GLY A 173 26.68 5.46 -28.12
CA GLY A 173 27.63 4.38 -27.83
C GLY A 173 27.65 3.85 -26.39
N LYS A 174 27.02 4.52 -25.42
CA LYS A 174 27.01 4.12 -24.00
C LYS A 174 25.76 3.31 -23.64
N PRO A 175 25.90 2.25 -22.82
CA PRO A 175 24.76 1.50 -22.32
C PRO A 175 24.09 2.24 -21.17
N TYR A 176 22.76 2.17 -21.14
CA TYR A 176 21.91 2.76 -20.13
C TYR A 176 20.75 1.82 -19.80
N LEU A 177 20.11 2.10 -18.67
CA LEU A 177 19.03 1.31 -18.13
C LEU A 177 17.92 2.24 -17.62
N TYR A 178 16.68 1.84 -17.84
CA TYR A 178 15.53 2.39 -17.13
C TYR A 178 14.53 1.29 -16.82
N TYR A 179 13.68 1.55 -15.83
CA TYR A 179 12.62 0.65 -15.42
C TYR A 179 11.26 1.24 -15.76
N ILE A 180 10.34 0.40 -16.20
CA ILE A 180 8.92 0.70 -16.32
C ILE A 180 8.20 -0.15 -15.27
N TYR A 181 7.34 0.45 -14.45
CA TYR A 181 6.71 -0.26 -13.34
C TYR A 181 5.25 0.15 -13.16
N GLY A 182 4.46 -0.78 -12.62
CA GLY A 182 3.03 -0.61 -12.40
C GLY A 182 2.20 -0.73 -13.67
N LEU A 183 0.88 -0.90 -13.48
CA LEU A 183 -0.07 -0.92 -14.59
C LEU A 183 -0.16 0.43 -15.32
N GLU A 184 0.22 1.51 -14.63
CA GLU A 184 0.26 2.87 -15.17
C GLU A 184 1.50 3.11 -16.07
N ASN A 185 2.42 2.15 -16.16
CA ASN A 185 3.67 2.25 -16.90
C ASN A 185 4.53 3.46 -16.48
N LYS A 186 4.66 3.69 -15.16
CA LYS A 186 5.54 4.73 -14.64
C LYS A 186 6.99 4.39 -14.98
N VAL A 187 7.79 5.42 -15.20
CA VAL A 187 9.18 5.26 -15.61
C VAL A 187 10.12 5.74 -14.51
N TYR A 188 11.17 4.97 -14.27
CA TYR A 188 12.28 5.33 -13.39
C TYR A 188 13.59 5.21 -14.18
N ALA A 189 14.27 6.35 -14.38
CA ALA A 189 15.51 6.44 -15.13
C ALA A 189 16.59 7.15 -14.30
N LEU A 190 17.46 6.38 -13.65
CA LEU A 190 18.49 6.88 -12.74
C LEU A 190 19.65 7.58 -13.46
N ASP A 191 20.00 7.15 -14.68
CA ASP A 191 21.16 7.65 -15.42
C ASP A 191 20.78 8.15 -16.83
N TYR A 192 19.76 8.98 -16.94
CA TYR A 192 19.34 9.49 -18.24
C TYR A 192 20.42 10.41 -18.87
N PRO A 193 20.84 10.18 -20.13
CA PRO A 193 21.99 10.86 -20.74
C PRO A 193 21.80 12.35 -21.01
N GLU A 194 20.59 12.81 -21.34
CA GLU A 194 20.31 14.22 -21.64
C GLU A 194 19.66 14.92 -20.45
N ARG A 195 20.43 15.08 -19.37
CA ARG A 195 20.03 15.93 -18.24
C ARG A 195 20.55 17.33 -18.47
N CYS A 196 19.64 18.28 -18.69
CA CYS A 196 19.97 19.69 -18.72
C CYS A 196 20.28 20.15 -17.29
N CYS A 197 21.42 20.82 -17.09
CA CYS A 197 21.83 21.42 -15.83
C CYS A 197 21.03 22.71 -15.55
N CYS A 198 19.70 22.63 -15.52
CA CYS A 198 18.92 23.66 -14.84
C CYS A 198 18.99 23.33 -13.35
N GLY A 199 19.18 24.30 -12.46
CA GLY A 199 19.32 24.12 -11.01
C GLY A 199 18.07 23.58 -10.29
N CYS A 200 17.34 22.65 -10.89
CA CYS A 200 16.20 21.95 -10.33
C CYS A 200 16.70 20.79 -9.48
N THR A 201 16.46 20.89 -8.17
CA THR A 201 16.68 19.79 -7.23
C THR A 201 15.77 18.62 -7.61
N ILE A 202 16.38 17.47 -7.87
CA ILE A 202 15.66 16.21 -8.04
C ILE A 202 15.17 15.81 -6.63
N VAL A 203 13.85 15.85 -6.42
CA VAL A 203 13.18 15.32 -5.23
C VAL A 203 12.41 14.06 -5.62
#